data_AF-A0A2M7K118-F1
#
_entry.id   AF-A0A2M7K118-F1
#
_cell.length_a   1.000
_cell.length_b   1.000
_cell.length_c   1.000
_cell.angle_alpha   90.00
_cell.angle_beta   90.00
_cell.angle_gamma   90.00
#
_symmetry.space_group_name_H-M   'P 1'
#
loop_
_entity.id
_entity.type
_entity.pdbx_description
1 polymer ?
#
loop_
_entity_poly.entity_id
_entity_poly.type
_entity_poly.pdbx_seq_one_letter_code
_entity_poly.pdbx_strand_id
1 'polypeptide(L)'
;MNSPLGNKLKEIFDSNRKAAEIIKKHPGQSFEQIKKTFDLNVSAHVIVSNHIGLFVSNVLNRKGDLAILAGSAAKRIVLSDPRIAAAFQKLKPEEKAARAEKIFDALASGLTSYFENFKGKELDRAAIIEELTTKVTKKIAEILSKF
;
A
#
# COMPACT_ATOMS: atom_id res chain seq x y z
N MET A 1 -39.76 2.76 -11.14
CA MET A 1 -39.07 2.82 -9.84
C MET A 1 -38.54 1.41 -9.53
N ASN A 2 -37.22 1.23 -9.40
CA ASN A 2 -36.66 -0.09 -9.08
C ASN A 2 -37.04 -0.46 -7.64
N SER A 3 -37.61 -1.65 -7.44
CA SER A 3 -37.98 -2.12 -6.11
C SER A 3 -36.72 -2.30 -5.24
N PRO A 4 -36.83 -2.16 -3.90
CA PRO A 4 -35.74 -2.46 -2.97
C PRO A 4 -35.14 -3.86 -3.17
N LEU A 5 -35.96 -4.81 -3.64
CA LEU A 5 -35.55 -6.15 -4.00
C LEU A 5 -34.71 -6.17 -5.29
N GLY A 6 -35.10 -5.40 -6.31
CA GLY A 6 -34.35 -5.27 -7.57
C GLY A 6 -32.95 -4.68 -7.37
N ASN A 7 -32.80 -3.69 -6.47
CA ASN A 7 -31.50 -3.12 -6.14
C ASN A 7 -30.61 -4.14 -5.39
N LYS A 8 -31.16 -4.87 -4.41
CA LYS A 8 -30.43 -5.94 -3.71
C LYS A 8 -29.99 -7.07 -4.65
N LEU A 9 -30.86 -7.50 -5.55
CA LEU A 9 -30.52 -8.53 -6.54
C LEU A 9 -29.40 -8.04 -7.46
N LYS A 10 -29.47 -6.79 -7.93
CA LYS A 10 -28.42 -6.20 -8.75
C LYS A 10 -27.07 -6.14 -8.02
N GLU A 11 -27.06 -5.74 -6.75
CA GLU A 11 -25.83 -5.73 -5.92
C GLU A 11 -25.22 -7.12 -5.78
N ILE A 12 -26.05 -8.16 -5.57
CA ILE A 12 -25.61 -9.55 -5.49
C ILE A 12 -24.99 -10.00 -6.83
N PHE A 13 -25.66 -9.72 -7.96
CA PHE A 13 -25.15 -10.06 -9.28
C PHE A 13 -23.84 -9.33 -9.61
N ASP A 14 -23.76 -8.03 -9.32
CA ASP A 14 -22.57 -7.22 -9.57
C ASP A 14 -21.38 -7.67 -8.72
N SER A 15 -21.62 -8.01 -7.44
CA SER A 15 -20.60 -8.58 -6.56
C SER A 15 -20.07 -9.92 -7.08
N ASN A 16 -20.97 -10.83 -7.46
CA ASN A 16 -20.61 -12.13 -8.02
C ASN A 16 -19.87 -12.00 -9.36
N ARG A 17 -20.25 -11.03 -10.21
CA ARG A 17 -19.56 -10.75 -11.48
C ARG A 17 -18.11 -10.30 -11.23
N LYS A 18 -17.90 -9.36 -10.29
CA LYS A 18 -16.55 -8.90 -9.90
C LYS A 18 -15.71 -10.04 -9.32
N ALA A 19 -16.29 -10.86 -8.44
CA ALA A 19 -15.61 -12.02 -7.88
C ALA A 19 -15.21 -13.02 -8.98
N ALA A 20 -16.09 -13.30 -9.94
CA ALA A 20 -15.80 -14.17 -11.07
C ALA A 20 -14.69 -13.60 -11.98
N GLU A 21 -14.66 -12.28 -12.21
CA GLU A 21 -13.57 -11.62 -12.94
C GLU A 21 -12.23 -11.76 -12.21
N ILE A 22 -12.21 -11.63 -10.88
CA ILE A 22 -11.02 -11.84 -10.07
C ILE A 22 -10.53 -13.30 -10.19
N ILE A 23 -11.42 -14.28 -10.07
CA ILE A 23 -11.07 -15.71 -10.21
C ILE A 23 -10.52 -15.99 -11.61
N LYS A 24 -11.15 -15.47 -12.67
CA LYS A 24 -10.67 -15.62 -14.06
C LYS A 24 -9.28 -15.03 -14.28
N LYS A 25 -8.92 -13.96 -13.57
CA LYS A 25 -7.58 -13.33 -13.64
C LYS A 25 -6.49 -14.12 -12.92
N HIS A 26 -6.84 -15.14 -12.13
CA HIS A 26 -5.90 -15.96 -11.37
C HIS A 26 -6.05 -17.46 -11.72
N PRO A 27 -5.76 -17.85 -12.98
CA PRO A 27 -5.87 -19.24 -13.39
C PRO A 27 -4.93 -20.12 -12.55
N GLY A 28 -5.45 -21.25 -12.07
CA GLY A 28 -4.67 -22.21 -11.28
C GLY A 28 -4.58 -21.91 -9.77
N GLN A 29 -5.21 -20.83 -9.28
CA GLN A 29 -5.33 -20.56 -7.85
C GLN A 29 -6.73 -20.90 -7.32
N SER A 30 -6.80 -21.49 -6.13
CA SER A 30 -8.07 -21.70 -5.43
C SER A 30 -8.62 -20.38 -4.89
N PHE A 31 -9.93 -20.31 -4.65
CA PHE A 31 -10.56 -19.14 -4.03
C PHE A 31 -9.86 -18.72 -2.73
N GLU A 32 -9.51 -19.69 -1.87
CA GLU A 32 -8.80 -19.42 -0.62
C GLU A 32 -7.40 -18.81 -0.84
N GLN A 33 -6.67 -19.22 -1.88
CA GLN A 33 -5.38 -18.63 -2.24
C GLN A 33 -5.52 -17.19 -2.75
N ILE A 34 -6.55 -16.94 -3.56
CA ILE A 34 -6.87 -15.60 -4.06
C ILE A 34 -7.28 -14.69 -2.90
N LYS A 35 -8.19 -15.16 -2.04
CA LYS A 35 -8.64 -14.44 -0.86
C LYS A 35 -7.48 -14.10 0.07
N LYS A 36 -6.60 -15.07 0.35
CA LYS A 36 -5.40 -14.83 1.17
C LYS A 36 -4.51 -13.73 0.57
N THR A 37 -4.30 -13.75 -0.75
CA THR A 37 -3.52 -12.70 -1.44
C THR A 37 -4.21 -11.33 -1.35
N PHE A 38 -5.52 -11.29 -1.51
CA PHE A 38 -6.32 -10.07 -1.40
C PHE A 38 -6.25 -9.49 0.02
N ASP A 39 -6.52 -10.29 1.04
CA ASP A 39 -6.49 -9.89 2.45
C ASP A 39 -5.11 -9.32 2.84
N LEU A 40 -4.03 -9.92 2.33
CA LEU A 40 -2.65 -9.49 2.56
C LEU A 40 -2.35 -8.14 1.91
N ASN A 41 -2.89 -7.87 0.71
CA ASN A 41 -2.78 -6.57 0.04
C ASN A 41 -3.62 -5.49 0.72
N VAL A 42 -4.84 -5.80 1.17
CA VAL A 42 -5.69 -4.86 1.93
C VAL A 42 -5.01 -4.49 3.25
N SER A 43 -4.50 -5.48 3.98
CA SER A 43 -3.77 -5.25 5.23
C SER A 43 -2.54 -4.36 5.01
N ALA A 44 -1.75 -4.64 3.98
CA ALA A 44 -0.61 -3.80 3.62
C ALA A 44 -1.02 -2.36 3.29
N HIS A 45 -2.09 -2.17 2.51
CA HIS A 45 -2.59 -0.84 2.17
C HIS A 45 -3.02 -0.04 3.39
N VAL A 46 -3.74 -0.65 4.34
CA VAL A 46 -4.15 -0.01 5.60
C VAL A 46 -2.93 0.39 6.44
N ILE A 47 -1.94 -0.49 6.55
CA ILE A 47 -0.72 -0.24 7.31
C ILE A 47 0.09 0.92 6.69
N VAL A 48 0.26 0.90 5.36
CA VAL A 48 0.89 1.99 4.62
C VAL A 48 0.13 3.29 4.87
N SER A 49 -1.20 3.28 4.73
CA SER A 49 -2.05 4.45 4.95
C SER A 49 -1.86 5.07 6.33
N ASN A 50 -1.79 4.24 7.38
CA ASN A 50 -1.57 4.71 8.75
C ASN A 50 -0.22 5.42 8.90
N HIS A 51 0.85 4.83 8.38
CA HIS A 51 2.20 5.41 8.46
C HIS A 51 2.36 6.66 7.57
N ILE A 52 1.71 6.68 6.40
CA ILE A 52 1.64 7.86 5.53
C ILE A 52 0.82 8.97 6.19
N GLY A 53 -0.31 8.64 6.82
CA GLY A 53 -1.14 9.60 7.53
C GLY A 53 -0.39 10.34 8.63
N LEU A 54 0.46 9.62 9.37
CA LEU A 54 1.35 10.21 10.38
C LEU A 54 2.46 11.06 9.73
N PHE A 55 3.10 10.55 8.66
CA PHE A 55 4.13 11.28 7.93
C PHE A 55 3.62 12.61 7.39
N VAL A 56 2.52 12.58 6.63
CA VAL A 56 1.87 13.77 6.06
C VAL A 56 1.47 14.73 7.17
N SER A 57 0.90 14.24 8.28
CA SER A 57 0.59 15.07 9.45
C SER A 57 1.82 15.84 9.95
N ASN A 58 2.96 15.17 10.08
CA ASN A 58 4.16 15.79 10.61
C ASN A 58 4.78 16.77 9.62
N VAL A 59 4.83 16.42 8.33
CA VAL A 59 5.35 17.31 7.27
C VAL A 59 4.52 18.58 7.16
N LEU A 60 3.19 18.45 7.08
CA LEU A 60 2.30 19.61 6.94
C LEU A 60 2.30 20.51 8.18
N ASN A 61 2.48 19.93 9.38
CA ASN A 61 2.64 20.69 10.61
C ASN A 61 4.09 21.17 10.87
N ARG A 62 5.02 20.97 9.91
CA ARG A 62 6.45 21.33 10.01
C ARG A 62 7.13 20.77 11.25
N LYS A 63 6.74 19.57 11.68
CA LYS A 63 7.27 18.89 12.88
C LYS A 63 8.53 18.08 12.56
N GLY A 64 9.62 18.78 12.29
CA GLY A 64 10.94 18.18 12.09
C GLY A 64 11.42 18.18 10.64
N ASP A 65 12.58 17.58 10.44
CA ASP A 65 13.26 17.50 9.14
C ASP A 65 12.58 16.49 8.19
N LEU A 66 12.37 16.89 6.93
CA LEU A 66 11.67 16.09 5.93
C LEU A 66 12.35 14.74 5.68
N ALA A 67 13.68 14.71 5.58
CA ALA A 67 14.42 13.47 5.31
C ALA A 67 14.33 12.51 6.50
N ILE A 68 14.42 13.03 7.73
CA ILE A 68 14.22 12.23 8.95
C ILE A 68 12.79 11.68 9.02
N LEU A 69 11.78 12.51 8.72
CA LEU A 69 10.37 12.09 8.72
C LEU A 69 10.10 11.01 7.66
N ALA A 70 10.64 11.19 6.45
CA ALA A 70 10.52 10.23 5.35
C ALA A 70 11.21 8.91 5.69
N GLY A 71 12.44 8.94 6.20
CA GLY A 71 13.16 7.75 6.66
C GLY A 71 12.41 7.03 7.78
N SER A 72 11.88 7.76 8.77
CA SER A 72 11.09 7.17 9.85
C SER A 72 9.82 6.48 9.33
N ALA A 73 9.12 7.09 8.37
CA ALA A 73 7.93 6.50 7.75
C ALA A 73 8.29 5.25 6.92
N ALA A 74 9.31 5.34 6.06
CA ALA A 74 9.79 4.23 5.25
C ALA A 74 10.19 3.03 6.13
N LYS A 75 10.95 3.26 7.20
CA LYS A 75 11.34 2.19 8.14
C LYS A 75 10.13 1.52 8.79
N ARG A 76 9.16 2.30 9.26
CA ARG A 76 7.93 1.75 9.85
C ARG A 76 7.19 0.87 8.84
N ILE A 77 7.00 1.37 7.62
CA ILE A 77 6.32 0.64 6.54
C ILE A 77 7.04 -0.68 6.21
N VAL A 78 8.36 -0.65 6.06
CA VAL A 78 9.14 -1.86 5.74
C VAL A 78 9.00 -2.92 6.83
N LEU A 79 8.98 -2.51 8.11
CA LEU A 79 8.87 -3.42 9.25
C LEU A 79 7.46 -3.98 9.45
N SER A 80 6.42 -3.26 9.03
CA SER A 80 5.03 -3.63 9.30
C SER A 80 4.28 -4.19 8.08
N ASP A 81 4.80 -4.06 6.86
CA ASP A 81 4.12 -4.57 5.67
C ASP A 81 4.13 -6.12 5.63
N PRO A 82 2.95 -6.78 5.67
CA PRO A 82 2.86 -8.24 5.72
C PRO A 82 3.36 -8.90 4.43
N ARG A 83 3.37 -8.20 3.29
CA ARG A 83 3.90 -8.73 2.02
C ARG A 83 5.41 -8.87 2.08
N ILE A 84 6.09 -7.90 2.69
CA ILE A 84 7.54 -7.94 2.92
C ILE A 84 7.86 -9.09 3.88
N ALA A 85 7.14 -9.18 5.00
CA ALA A 85 7.31 -10.27 5.96
C ALA A 85 7.15 -11.66 5.31
N ALA A 86 6.12 -11.83 4.46
CA ALA A 86 5.88 -13.07 3.73
C ALA A 86 6.98 -13.38 2.71
N ALA A 87 7.39 -12.40 1.90
CA ALA A 87 8.43 -12.56 0.89
C ALA A 87 9.80 -12.90 1.52
N PHE A 88 10.06 -12.39 2.72
CA PHE A 88 11.36 -12.53 3.37
C PHE A 88 11.43 -13.74 4.31
N GLN A 89 10.33 -14.45 4.56
CA GLN A 89 10.23 -15.48 5.60
C GLN A 89 11.39 -16.50 5.58
N LYS A 90 11.79 -16.96 4.38
CA LYS A 90 12.80 -18.02 4.17
C LYS A 90 14.21 -17.50 3.90
N LEU A 91 14.41 -16.18 3.88
CA LEU A 91 15.71 -15.57 3.60
C LEU A 91 16.61 -15.56 4.83
N LYS A 92 17.92 -15.57 4.60
CA LYS A 92 18.91 -15.39 5.68
C LYS A 92 18.89 -13.94 6.20
N PRO A 93 19.30 -13.67 7.45
CA PRO A 93 19.28 -12.33 8.02
C PRO A 93 19.96 -11.26 7.16
N GLU A 94 21.08 -11.60 6.52
CA GLU A 94 21.86 -10.69 5.69
C GLU A 94 21.11 -10.32 4.40
N GLU A 95 20.45 -11.31 3.78
CA GLU A 95 19.62 -11.10 2.59
C GLU A 95 18.36 -10.30 2.94
N LYS A 96 17.76 -10.55 4.11
CA LYS A 96 16.63 -9.76 4.61
C LYS A 96 17.03 -8.30 4.76
N ALA A 97 18.18 -8.03 5.38
CA ALA A 97 18.69 -6.67 5.56
C ALA A 97 18.92 -5.98 4.21
N ALA A 98 19.64 -6.61 3.29
CA ALA A 98 19.94 -6.04 1.98
C ALA A 98 18.66 -5.77 1.13
N ARG A 99 17.67 -6.67 1.17
CA ARG A 99 16.40 -6.45 0.46
C ARG A 99 15.54 -5.39 1.16
N ALA A 100 15.51 -5.36 2.49
CA ALA A 100 14.80 -4.34 3.26
C ALA A 100 15.37 -2.94 3.03
N GLU A 101 16.70 -2.82 2.95
CA GLU A 101 17.40 -1.57 2.66
C GLU A 101 17.02 -1.01 1.28
N LYS A 102 16.99 -1.86 0.24
CA LYS A 102 16.52 -1.45 -1.09
C LYS A 102 15.09 -0.90 -1.10
N ILE A 103 14.19 -1.51 -0.32
CA ILE A 103 12.81 -1.01 -0.21
C ILE A 103 12.82 0.30 0.57
N PHE A 104 13.54 0.36 1.69
CA PHE A 104 13.67 1.54 2.52
C PHE A 104 14.16 2.75 1.72
N ASP A 105 15.28 2.64 0.99
CA ASP A 105 15.86 3.74 0.22
C ASP A 105 14.90 4.26 -0.84
N ALA A 106 14.26 3.34 -1.57
CA ALA A 106 13.29 3.69 -2.59
C ALA A 106 12.06 4.43 -2.02
N LEU A 107 11.58 4.00 -0.84
CA LEU A 107 10.45 4.65 -0.18
C LEU A 107 10.84 6.01 0.43
N ALA A 108 11.96 6.08 1.15
CA ALA A 108 12.44 7.32 1.76
C ALA A 108 12.69 8.40 0.69
N SER A 109 13.39 8.04 -0.38
CA SER A 109 13.61 8.94 -1.53
C SER A 109 12.28 9.38 -2.16
N GLY A 110 11.35 8.44 -2.42
CA GLY A 110 10.05 8.77 -3.01
C GLY A 110 9.21 9.72 -2.17
N LEU A 111 9.21 9.54 -0.84
CA LEU A 111 8.49 10.40 0.10
C LEU A 111 9.08 11.80 0.18
N THR A 112 10.41 11.92 0.24
CA THR A 112 11.11 13.21 0.24
C THR A 112 10.85 13.95 -1.07
N SER A 113 11.11 13.31 -2.21
CA SER A 113 10.94 13.92 -3.52
C SER A 113 9.50 14.33 -3.82
N TYR A 114 8.51 13.63 -3.27
CA TYR A 114 7.11 14.03 -3.40
C TYR A 114 6.88 15.43 -2.80
N PHE A 115 7.37 15.68 -1.57
CA PHE A 115 7.16 16.94 -0.88
C PHE A 115 8.10 18.06 -1.36
N GLU A 116 9.31 17.74 -1.83
CA GLU A 116 10.20 18.73 -2.47
C GLU A 116 9.61 19.29 -3.76
N ASN A 117 8.95 18.44 -4.55
CA ASN A 117 8.31 18.82 -5.81
C ASN A 117 6.84 19.24 -5.65
N PHE A 118 6.34 19.27 -4.42
CA PHE A 118 4.95 19.60 -4.14
C PHE A 118 4.70 21.09 -4.40
N LYS A 119 4.22 21.40 -5.62
CA LYS A 119 3.81 22.75 -6.05
C LYS A 119 2.28 22.87 -5.99
N GLY A 120 1.68 22.79 -4.80
CA GLY A 120 0.23 22.82 -4.61
C GLY A 120 -0.25 23.96 -3.69
N LYS A 121 -1.20 24.77 -4.18
CA LYS A 121 -1.78 25.97 -3.53
C LYS A 121 -2.93 25.67 -2.53
N GLU A 122 -3.39 24.43 -2.39
CA GLU A 122 -4.34 24.03 -1.34
C GLU A 122 -4.01 22.64 -0.79
N LEU A 123 -3.97 22.54 0.54
CA LEU A 123 -3.55 21.37 1.31
C LEU A 123 -4.74 20.43 1.57
N ASP A 124 -5.21 19.70 0.57
CA ASP A 124 -6.10 18.57 0.86
C ASP A 124 -5.26 17.40 1.40
N ARG A 125 -5.17 17.34 2.73
CA ARG A 125 -4.48 16.29 3.46
C ARG A 125 -5.00 14.90 3.11
N ALA A 126 -6.30 14.73 2.89
CA ALA A 126 -6.88 13.43 2.59
C ALA A 126 -6.43 12.95 1.21
N ALA A 127 -6.48 13.85 0.20
CA ALA A 127 -5.99 13.55 -1.14
C ALA A 127 -4.49 13.20 -1.16
N ILE A 128 -3.66 13.96 -0.43
CA ILE A 128 -2.22 13.66 -0.32
C ILE A 128 -1.98 12.28 0.30
N ILE A 129 -2.72 11.94 1.37
CA ILE A 129 -2.60 10.63 2.03
C ILE A 129 -3.00 9.51 1.06
N GLU A 130 -4.12 9.64 0.36
CA GLU A 130 -4.59 8.63 -0.59
C GLU A 130 -3.60 8.42 -1.75
N GLU A 131 -3.10 9.51 -2.34
CA GLU A 131 -2.12 9.48 -3.42
C GLU A 131 -0.81 8.80 -2.98
N LEU A 132 -0.24 9.25 -1.86
CA LEU A 132 1.00 8.68 -1.34
C LEU A 132 0.83 7.21 -0.94
N THR A 133 -0.30 6.86 -0.32
CA THR A 133 -0.60 5.46 0.06
C THR A 133 -0.63 4.57 -1.16
N THR A 134 -1.32 5.01 -2.22
CA THR A 134 -1.41 4.26 -3.48
C THR A 134 -0.04 4.11 -4.13
N LYS A 135 0.74 5.19 -4.25
CA LYS A 135 2.08 5.18 -4.83
C LYS A 135 3.03 4.26 -4.06
N VAL A 136 3.07 4.37 -2.74
CA VAL A 136 3.95 3.55 -1.88
C VAL A 136 3.53 2.08 -1.92
N THR A 137 2.23 1.78 -1.81
CA THR A 137 1.73 0.41 -1.85
C THR A 137 2.09 -0.28 -3.17
N LYS A 138 1.96 0.45 -4.29
CA LYS A 138 2.35 -0.01 -5.62
C LYS A 138 3.86 -0.20 -5.74
N LYS A 139 4.65 0.77 -5.27
CA LYS A 139 6.12 0.72 -5.33
C LYS A 139 6.68 -0.48 -4.58
N ILE A 140 6.14 -0.80 -3.40
CA ILE A 140 6.53 -2.00 -2.65
C ILE A 140 6.24 -3.26 -3.47
N ALA A 141 5.04 -3.38 -4.05
CA ALA A 141 4.67 -4.52 -4.88
C ALA A 141 5.60 -4.68 -6.10
N GLU A 142 5.94 -3.58 -6.78
CA GLU A 142 6.87 -3.57 -7.92
C GLU A 142 8.30 -3.97 -7.54
N ILE A 143 8.75 -3.65 -6.33
CA ILE A 143 10.07 -4.06 -5.84
C ILE A 143 10.03 -5.54 -5.47
N LEU A 144 9.00 -5.98 -4.75
CA LEU A 144 8.82 -7.38 -4.35
C LEU A 144 8.67 -8.31 -5.55
N SER A 145 8.08 -7.87 -6.66
CA SER A 145 7.96 -8.70 -7.87
C SER A 145 9.28 -8.94 -8.61
N LYS A 146 10.37 -8.25 -8.22
CA LYS A 146 11.71 -8.40 -8.82
C LYS A 146 12.63 -9.33 -8.02
N PHE A 147 12.11 -9.92 -6.95
CA PHE A 147 12.84 -10.66 -5.92
C PHE A 147 12.47 -12.13 -5.90
#